data_AF-A0A927YNB1-F1
#
_entry.id   AF-A0A927YNB1-F1
#
_cell.length_a   1.000
_cell.length_b   1.000
_cell.length_c   1.000
_cell.angle_alpha   90.00
_cell.angle_beta   90.00
_cell.angle_gamma   90.00
#
_symmetry.space_group_name_H-M   'P 1'
#
loop_
_entity.id
_entity.type
_entity.pdbx_description
1 polymer ?
#
loop_
_entity_poly.entity_id
_entity_poly.type
_entity_poly.pdbx_seq_one_letter_code
_entity_poly.pdbx_strand_id
1 'polypeptide(L)' 'MKTIKHIFDGDFGCEETGSQKPTVSVTLVDEDGNESYVTVEDEWLTDNGLDVGDVWPEGVTNQWIENDSFYIRG' A
#
# COMPACT_ATOMS: atom_id res chain seq x y z
N MET A 1 12.29 8.11 4.28
CA MET A 1 12.30 6.85 3.50
C MET A 1 11.21 5.97 4.06
N LYS A 2 10.29 5.48 3.23
CA LYS A 2 9.16 4.69 3.73
C LYS A 2 9.59 3.25 3.94
N THR A 3 9.36 2.72 5.13
CA THR A 3 9.62 1.32 5.46
C THR A 3 8.31 0.59 5.61
N ILE A 4 8.24 -0.63 5.10
CA ILE A 4 7.07 -1.48 5.24
C ILE A 4 6.94 -1.89 6.70
N LYS A 5 5.90 -1.38 7.37
CA LYS A 5 5.58 -1.70 8.76
C LYS A 5 4.71 -2.93 8.86
N HIS A 6 3.77 -3.10 7.93
CA HIS A 6 2.82 -4.20 7.92
C HIS A 6 2.34 -4.46 6.49
N ILE A 7 2.16 -5.73 6.10
CA ILE A 7 1.49 -6.11 4.86
C ILE A 7 0.20 -6.82 5.25
N PHE A 8 -0.93 -6.20 4.94
CA PHE A 8 -2.24 -6.82 5.07
C PHE A 8 -2.56 -7.51 3.76
N ASP A 9 -2.41 -8.83 3.74
CA ASP A 9 -3.07 -9.66 2.72
C ASP A 9 -4.57 -9.61 2.99
N GLY A 10 -5.23 -8.65 2.35
CA GLY A 10 -6.59 -8.28 2.67
C GLY A 10 -7.57 -9.29 2.11
N ASP A 11 -7.83 -10.37 2.84
CA ASP A 11 -9.13 -11.04 2.79
C ASP A 11 -10.14 -10.17 3.56
N PHE A 12 -10.31 -8.91 3.12
CA PHE A 12 -11.28 -7.98 3.68
C PHE A 12 -12.67 -8.32 3.13
N GLY A 13 -13.13 -9.54 3.45
CA GLY A 13 -14.50 -10.03 3.33
C GLY A 13 -15.20 -9.77 2.00
N CYS A 14 -15.17 -10.76 1.11
CA CYS A 14 -16.29 -10.94 0.18
C CYS A 14 -16.72 -12.41 0.23
N GLU A 15 -17.64 -12.71 1.16
CA GLU A 15 -18.56 -13.80 0.94
C GLU A 15 -19.21 -13.56 -0.43
N GLU A 16 -18.95 -14.49 -1.36
CA GLU A 16 -19.59 -14.64 -2.67
C GLU A 16 -18.83 -14.08 -3.91
N THR A 17 -18.15 -15.01 -4.59
CA THR A 17 -18.04 -15.12 -6.05
C THR A 17 -17.29 -14.02 -6.83
N GLY A 18 -16.10 -14.41 -7.33
CA GLY A 18 -15.67 -14.02 -8.67
C GLY A 18 -14.26 -13.44 -8.74
N SER A 19 -13.29 -14.29 -9.09
CA SER A 19 -12.12 -14.02 -9.95
C SER A 19 -11.44 -12.64 -9.90
N GLN A 20 -11.39 -11.99 -8.75
CA GLN A 20 -10.64 -10.75 -8.57
C GLN A 20 -9.22 -11.12 -8.18
N LYS A 21 -8.25 -10.53 -8.87
CA LYS A 21 -6.83 -10.76 -8.63
C LYS A 21 -6.53 -10.40 -7.16
N PRO A 22 -5.79 -11.23 -6.41
CA PRO A 22 -5.48 -10.96 -5.02
C PRO A 22 -4.75 -9.61 -4.90
N THR A 23 -5.30 -8.70 -4.11
CA THR A 23 -4.69 -7.41 -3.80
C THR A 23 -4.39 -7.33 -2.32
N VAL A 24 -3.28 -6.68 -2.00
CA VAL A 24 -2.74 -6.57 -0.64
C VAL A 24 -2.55 -5.11 -0.29
N SER A 25 -2.81 -4.78 0.97
CA SER A 25 -2.71 -3.44 1.50
C SER A 25 -1.47 -3.33 2.39
N VAL A 26 -0.51 -2.52 1.98
CA VAL A 26 0.75 -2.33 2.67
C VAL A 26 0.69 -1.04 3.50
N THR A 27 1.02 -1.16 4.78
CA THR A 27 1.21 -0.04 5.69
C THR A 27 2.68 0.31 5.74
N LEU A 28 2.97 1.54 5.35
CA LEU A 28 4.30 2.13 5.33
C LEU A 28 4.42 3.13 6.46
N VAL A 29 5.59 3.22 7.07
CA VAL A 29 5.90 4.24 8.07
C VAL A 29 7.18 4.96 7.67
N ASP A 30 7.16 6.29 7.80
CA ASP A 30 8.36 7.12 7.63
C ASP A 30 9.03 7.38 8.99
N GLU A 31 10.25 7.91 8.97
CA GLU A 31 11.05 8.21 10.17
C GLU A 31 10.39 9.27 11.06
N ASP A 32 9.57 10.13 10.46
CA ASP A 32 8.80 11.16 11.14
C ASP A 32 7.52 10.59 11.82
N GLY A 33 7.24 9.29 11.66
CA GLY A 33 6.07 8.62 12.23
C GLY A 33 4.81 8.72 11.38
N ASN A 34 4.93 9.20 10.14
CA ASN A 34 3.82 9.29 9.19
C ASN A 34 3.49 7.90 8.63
N GLU A 35 2.28 7.42 8.88
CA GLU A 35 1.77 6.14 8.35
C GLU A 35 1.08 6.38 6.99
N SER A 36 1.45 5.61 5.97
CA SER A 36 0.83 5.63 4.65
C SER A 36 0.27 4.24 4.32
N TYR A 37 -0.90 4.18 3.71
CA TYR A 37 -1.53 2.93 3.28
C TYR A 37 -1.53 2.88 1.77
N VAL A 38 -1.06 1.77 1.19
CA VAL A 38 -0.96 1.59 -0.25
C VAL A 38 -1.54 0.24 -0.61
N THR A 39 -2.33 0.18 -1.67
CA THR A 39 -2.90 -1.08 -2.15
C THR A 39 -2.20 -1.45 -3.44
N VAL A 40 -1.62 -2.65 -3.46
CA VAL A 40 -0.92 -3.20 -4.63
C VAL A 40 -1.41 -4.61 -4.92
N GLU A 41 -1.10 -5.12 -6.10
CA GLU A 41 -1.41 -6.51 -6.46
C GLU A 41 -0.43 -7.47 -5.76
N ASP A 42 -0.92 -8.62 -5.32
CA ASP A 42 -0.08 -9.66 -4.71
C ASP A 42 1.05 -10.12 -5.64
N GLU A 43 0.76 -10.23 -6.95
CA GLU A 43 1.77 -10.58 -7.96
C GLU A 43 2.92 -9.55 -8.00
N TRP A 44 2.61 -8.27 -7.79
CA TRP A 44 3.59 -7.20 -7.83
C TRP A 44 4.50 -7.26 -6.60
N LEU A 45 3.92 -7.53 -5.43
CA LEU A 45 4.66 -7.65 -4.18
C LEU A 45 5.58 -8.88 -4.21
N THR A 46 5.11 -9.99 -4.79
CA THR A 46 5.89 -11.21 -5.06
C THR A 46 7.00 -10.99 -6.10
N ASP A 47 6.72 -10.29 -7.20
CA ASP A 47 7.71 -9.99 -8.26
C ASP A 47 8.82 -9.06 -7.75
N ASN A 48 8.46 -8.08 -6.90
CA ASN A 48 9.41 -7.15 -6.29
C ASN A 48 10.09 -7.72 -5.04
N GLY A 49 9.58 -8.85 -4.49
CA GLY A 49 10.12 -9.49 -3.29
C GLY A 49 10.12 -8.57 -2.06
N LEU A 50 9.10 -7.71 -1.92
CA LEU A 50 9.01 -6.76 -0.82
C LEU A 50 8.33 -7.42 0.39
N ASP A 51 8.97 -7.38 1.55
CA ASP A 51 8.43 -7.97 2.78
C ASP A 51 8.39 -6.93 3.93
N VAL A 52 7.89 -7.33 5.09
CA VAL A 52 7.86 -6.43 6.26
C VAL A 52 9.27 -6.07 6.70
N GLY A 53 9.55 -4.77 6.77
CA GLY A 53 10.88 -4.22 7.05
C GLY A 53 11.65 -3.79 5.80
N ASP A 54 11.16 -4.08 4.59
CA ASP A 54 11.79 -3.58 3.36
C ASP A 54 11.46 -2.11 3.10
N VAL A 55 12.33 -1.48 2.31
CA VAL A 55 12.16 -0.09 1.88
C VAL A 55 11.16 -0.04 0.73
N TRP A 56 10.14 0.78 0.87
CA TRP A 56 9.12 0.93 -0.15
C TRP A 56 9.58 1.84 -1.29
N PRO A 57 9.47 1.42 -2.55
CA PRO A 57 9.86 2.24 -3.70
C PRO A 57 8.87 3.40 -3.92
N GLU A 58 9.38 4.62 -3.92
CA GLU A 58 8.59 5.86 -4.09
C GLU A 58 7.87 5.97 -5.45
N GLY A 59 8.20 5.13 -6.44
CA GLY A 59 7.55 5.13 -7.76
C GLY A 59 6.16 4.48 -7.80
N VAL A 60 5.75 3.77 -6.75
CA VAL A 60 4.54 2.92 -6.74
C VAL A 60 3.34 3.62 -6.10
N THR A 61 3.60 4.56 -5.18
CA THR A 61 2.56 5.22 -4.38
C THR A 61 1.91 6.42 -5.04
N ASN A 62 2.58 7.01 -6.03
CA ASN A 62 2.23 8.33 -6.58
C ASN A 62 1.03 8.31 -7.52
N GLN A 63 0.40 7.16 -7.75
CA GLN A 63 -0.85 7.10 -8.52
C GLN A 63 -2.12 7.18 -7.66
N TRP A 64 -2.03 6.99 -6.33
CA TRP A 64 -3.24 6.86 -5.49
C TRP A 64 -3.18 7.66 -4.17
N ILE A 65 -2.00 8.09 -3.73
CA ILE A 65 -1.79 8.83 -2.46
C ILE A 65 -1.56 10.32 -2.71
N GLU A 66 -2.35 10.96 -3.58
CA GLU A 66 -2.31 12.43 -3.70
C GLU A 66 -3.72 12.99 -3.95
N ASN A 67 -4.65 12.79 -3.04
CA ASN A 67 -5.93 13.52 -3.04
C ASN A 67 -6.46 13.87 -1.63
N ASP A 68 -5.61 14.11 -0.63
CA ASP A 68 -6.10 14.65 0.66
C ASP A 68 -5.16 15.70 1.31
N SER A 69 -4.55 16.59 0.53
CA SER A 69 -3.87 17.76 1.15
C SER A 69 -3.78 19.03 0.31
N PHE A 70 -4.59 19.19 -0.75
CA PHE A 70 -4.58 20.46 -1.50
C PHE A 70 -5.96 20.92 -1.98
N TYR A 71 -6.95 20.99 -1.07
CA TYR A 71 -8.16 21.82 -1.29
C TYR A 71 -8.60 22.62 -0.05
N ILE A 72 -7.66 23.10 0.76
CA ILE A 72 -7.92 24.19 1.71
C ILE A 72 -6.91 25.33 1.55
N ARG A 73 -6.81 25.85 0.33
CA ARG A 73 -6.42 27.26 0.13
C ARG A 73 -7.51 27.94 -0.67
N GLY A 74 -8.38 28.66 0.04
CA GLY A 74 -9.50 29.43 -0.48
C GLY A 74 -10.43 29.84 0.63
#